data_AF-A0A368NAJ7-F1
#
_entry.id   AF-A0A368NAJ7-F1
#
_cell.length_a   1.000
_cell.length_b   1.000
_cell.length_c   1.000
_cell.angle_alpha   90.00
_cell.angle_beta   90.00
_cell.angle_gamma   90.00
#
_symmetry.space_group_name_H-M   'P 1'
#
loop_
_entity.id
_entity.type
_entity.pdbx_description
1 polymer ?
#
loop_
_entity_poly.entity_id
_entity_poly.type
_entity_poly.pdbx_seq_one_letter_code
_entity_poly.pdbx_strand_id
1 'polypeptide(L)'
;MSDGPDEESSRRRVLALLAVALLALIGAGTGVSNLLGDDEDGVDLSVDYDVTPDEPVPTPTPTPTPTPGGGGSDADGATAPPERPDGTAATGPSGATTDDGLPRRDDPDDDPDDPRRTTVPGDGVVTTSIPPVSVADVEPGDGGTVDLSLALSGAPARLWVRGDVTAVDEGGTTEAERSAGDGGGAGELQEYVRVRLWYDADADGDGAVGGGESVGYEGTLAGLDARDGWVALTEACVSPGTHTVRFRWDLPPDAPNVVQTDGVSFSLGVAADTSECA
;
A
#
# COMPACT_ATOMS: atom_id res chain seq x y z
N MET A 1 59.34 25.99 29.44
CA MET A 1 59.26 26.93 28.30
C MET A 1 58.74 26.15 27.12
N SER A 2 57.56 26.56 26.65
CA SER A 2 56.93 26.30 25.35
C SER A 2 56.54 24.85 25.05
N ASP A 3 55.29 24.45 25.32
CA ASP A 3 54.05 24.74 24.56
C ASP A 3 53.90 23.71 23.42
N GLY A 4 53.05 22.71 23.66
CA GLY A 4 52.58 21.80 22.64
C GLY A 4 51.25 22.33 22.10
N PRO A 5 51.02 22.31 20.78
CA PRO A 5 49.69 22.57 20.26
C PRO A 5 48.86 21.29 20.31
N ASP A 6 47.83 21.39 21.14
CA ASP A 6 46.70 20.52 21.32
C ASP A 6 45.92 20.18 20.03
N GLU A 7 45.21 19.08 20.15
CA GLU A 7 44.04 18.62 19.40
C GLU A 7 43.19 19.72 18.73
N GLU A 8 43.05 19.65 17.40
CA GLU A 8 41.73 19.86 16.77
C GLU A 8 41.68 19.22 15.37
N SER A 9 41.74 17.88 15.35
CA SER A 9 41.27 17.08 14.23
C SER A 9 39.75 16.97 14.30
N SER A 10 39.01 17.99 13.86
CA SER A 10 37.56 17.84 13.69
C SER A 10 36.94 18.83 12.70
N ARG A 11 36.07 18.28 11.85
CA ARG A 11 34.99 18.95 11.10
C ARG A 11 35.37 19.73 9.84
N ARG A 12 35.84 19.00 8.83
CA ARG A 12 35.35 19.20 7.45
C ARG A 12 35.14 17.85 6.77
N ARG A 13 34.11 17.12 7.20
CA ARG A 13 33.52 16.08 6.36
C ARG A 13 32.59 16.78 5.36
N VAL A 14 33.20 17.17 4.25
CA VAL A 14 32.49 17.46 3.00
C VAL A 14 31.91 16.13 2.54
N LEU A 15 30.62 15.89 2.79
CA LEU A 15 29.89 14.85 2.08
C LEU A 15 29.29 15.50 0.84
N ALA A 16 29.99 15.29 -0.28
CA ALA A 16 29.47 15.52 -1.61
C ALA A 16 28.36 14.50 -1.86
N LEU A 17 27.10 14.92 -1.82
CA LEU A 17 25.98 14.16 -2.36
C LEU A 17 26.07 14.26 -3.88
N LEU A 18 26.68 13.23 -4.48
CA LEU A 18 26.74 13.02 -5.92
C LEU A 18 25.81 11.86 -6.26
N ALA A 19 24.68 12.24 -6.87
CA ALA A 19 23.80 11.55 -7.82
C ALA A 19 23.96 10.04 -8.06
N VAL A 20 22.82 9.32 -8.16
CA VAL A 20 22.26 8.86 -9.45
C VAL A 20 20.74 8.72 -9.31
N ALA A 21 19.99 9.50 -10.10
CA ALA A 21 18.62 9.21 -10.47
C ALA A 21 18.62 8.10 -11.53
N LEU A 22 17.93 6.99 -11.31
CA LEU A 22 17.35 6.16 -12.38
C LEU A 22 16.45 5.05 -11.80
N LEU A 23 15.14 5.21 -11.92
CA LEU A 23 14.22 4.10 -12.23
C LEU A 23 13.10 4.66 -13.11
N ALA A 24 13.46 4.90 -14.37
CA ALA A 24 12.49 5.13 -15.43
C ALA A 24 12.01 3.75 -15.91
N LEU A 25 10.86 3.31 -15.43
CA LEU A 25 10.02 2.35 -16.13
C LEU A 25 8.82 3.12 -16.68
N ILE A 26 9.08 3.90 -17.74
CA ILE A 26 8.01 4.39 -18.62
C ILE A 26 7.58 3.17 -19.45
N GLY A 27 6.74 2.34 -18.85
CA GLY A 27 6.11 1.20 -19.48
C GLY A 27 4.74 1.59 -19.97
N ALA A 28 4.63 2.18 -21.16
CA ALA A 28 3.41 2.07 -21.95
C ALA A 28 3.34 0.62 -22.44
N GLY A 29 2.78 -0.26 -21.62
CA GLY A 29 2.64 -1.68 -21.95
C GLY A 29 1.33 -1.94 -22.68
N THR A 30 1.39 -2.23 -23.97
CA THR A 30 0.25 -2.77 -24.72
C THR A 30 -0.06 -4.18 -24.21
N GLY A 31 -1.24 -4.38 -23.61
CA GLY A 31 -1.64 -5.64 -22.98
C GLY A 31 -1.76 -6.83 -23.93
N VAL A 32 -1.87 -8.03 -23.33
CA VAL A 32 -2.07 -9.31 -24.02
C VAL A 32 -3.52 -9.43 -24.49
N SER A 33 -3.76 -9.47 -25.79
CA SER A 33 -5.07 -9.84 -26.36
C SER A 33 -5.25 -11.35 -26.32
N ASN A 34 -6.28 -11.84 -25.62
CA ASN A 34 -6.72 -13.23 -25.75
C ASN A 34 -7.47 -13.39 -27.07
N LEU A 35 -6.74 -13.71 -28.15
CA LEU A 35 -7.30 -13.93 -29.49
C LEU A 35 -7.84 -15.36 -29.64
N LEU A 36 -8.98 -15.70 -29.04
CA LEU A 36 -9.70 -16.94 -29.34
C LEU A 36 -11.23 -16.76 -29.21
N GLY A 37 -11.91 -16.56 -30.34
CA GLY A 37 -13.37 -16.69 -30.46
C GLY A 37 -13.99 -15.80 -31.54
N ASP A 38 -14.23 -16.34 -32.73
CA ASP A 38 -15.05 -15.74 -33.81
C ASP A 38 -16.56 -15.84 -33.46
N ASP A 39 -16.94 -15.38 -32.26
CA ASP A 39 -18.34 -15.24 -31.88
C ASP A 39 -18.74 -13.79 -32.13
N GLU A 40 -19.54 -13.55 -33.17
CA GLU A 40 -20.04 -12.23 -33.59
C GLU A 40 -20.96 -11.56 -32.53
N ASP A 41 -21.16 -12.21 -31.37
CA ASP A 41 -21.88 -11.76 -30.18
C ASP A 41 -20.97 -11.70 -28.92
N GLY A 42 -19.66 -11.93 -29.05
CA GLY A 42 -18.70 -12.00 -27.95
C GLY A 42 -18.27 -10.64 -27.39
N VAL A 43 -17.78 -10.63 -26.15
CA VAL A 43 -17.10 -9.49 -25.54
C VAL A 43 -15.59 -9.62 -25.74
N ASP A 44 -14.90 -8.52 -26.04
CA ASP A 44 -13.44 -8.45 -26.07
C ASP A 44 -12.96 -7.34 -25.13
N LEU A 45 -11.88 -7.63 -24.41
CA LEU A 45 -11.31 -6.75 -23.39
C LEU A 45 -9.78 -6.70 -23.53
N SER A 46 -9.24 -5.50 -23.75
CA SER A 46 -7.82 -5.23 -23.64
C SER A 46 -7.54 -4.14 -22.60
N VAL A 47 -6.35 -4.19 -22.00
CA VAL A 47 -5.88 -3.20 -21.03
C VAL A 47 -4.56 -2.59 -21.50
N ASP A 48 -4.51 -1.27 -21.56
CA ASP A 48 -3.30 -0.48 -21.56
C ASP A 48 -3.11 0.14 -20.17
N TYR A 49 -1.87 0.41 -19.77
CA TYR A 49 -1.60 1.00 -18.47
C TYR A 49 -0.46 2.02 -18.51
N ASP A 50 -0.51 2.97 -17.59
CA ASP A 50 0.56 3.92 -17.29
C ASP A 50 0.83 3.94 -15.78
N VAL A 51 2.09 4.11 -15.41
CA VAL A 51 2.52 4.21 -14.01
C VAL A 51 3.18 5.56 -13.81
N THR A 52 2.57 6.40 -12.98
CA THR A 52 3.06 7.74 -12.65
C THR A 52 3.39 7.79 -11.16
N PRO A 53 4.67 7.78 -10.75
CA PRO A 53 5.05 8.05 -9.37
C PRO A 53 4.80 9.52 -9.02
N ASP A 54 4.52 9.79 -7.75
CA ASP A 54 4.44 11.15 -7.25
C ASP A 54 5.82 11.82 -7.25
N GLU A 55 5.82 13.15 -7.30
CA GLU A 55 7.04 13.87 -6.96
C GLU A 55 7.35 13.62 -5.47
N PRO A 56 8.60 13.23 -5.13
CA PRO A 56 8.96 12.94 -3.76
C PRO A 56 8.73 14.17 -2.90
N VAL A 57 7.98 14.01 -1.81
CA VAL A 57 7.78 15.09 -0.84
C VAL A 57 9.06 15.18 -0.01
N PRO A 58 9.80 16.31 -0.03
CA PRO A 58 11.03 16.39 0.73
C PRO A 58 10.72 16.25 2.22
N THR A 59 11.25 15.22 2.86
CA THR A 59 11.17 15.06 4.32
C THR A 59 11.64 16.36 4.99
N PRO A 60 10.81 17.04 5.80
CA PRO A 60 11.23 18.25 6.48
C PRO A 60 12.46 17.95 7.34
N THR A 61 13.60 18.53 6.98
CA THR A 61 14.82 18.40 7.78
C THR A 61 14.51 18.90 9.19
N PRO A 62 14.66 18.08 10.25
CA PRO A 62 14.44 18.56 11.60
C PRO A 62 15.31 19.80 11.82
N THR A 63 14.67 20.93 12.09
CA THR A 63 15.38 22.17 12.41
C THR A 63 16.25 21.87 13.63
N PRO A 64 17.58 22.05 13.58
CA PRO A 64 18.42 21.79 14.74
C PRO A 64 17.89 22.62 15.90
N THR A 65 17.50 21.94 16.98
CA THR A 65 17.11 22.59 18.23
C THR A 65 18.29 23.46 18.66
N PRO A 66 18.11 24.78 18.91
CA PRO A 66 19.22 25.61 19.32
C PRO A 66 19.79 25.06 20.62
N THR A 67 21.04 24.60 20.57
CA THR A 67 21.81 24.21 21.76
C THR A 67 21.81 25.39 22.73
N PRO A 68 21.29 25.25 23.97
CA PRO A 68 21.40 26.29 24.97
C PRO A 68 22.89 26.58 25.20
N GLY A 69 23.32 27.79 24.88
CA GLY A 69 24.70 28.24 25.08
C GLY A 69 25.07 28.14 26.56
N GLY A 70 26.17 27.43 26.84
CA GLY A 70 26.73 27.33 28.18
C GLY A 70 27.17 28.70 28.69
N GLY A 71 26.52 29.16 29.77
CA GLY A 71 27.04 30.18 30.67
C GLY A 71 27.27 29.52 32.03
N GLY A 72 28.53 29.41 32.45
CA GLY A 72 28.93 28.80 33.71
C GLY A 72 28.71 29.70 34.93
N SER A 73 28.42 29.03 36.05
CA SER A 73 28.73 29.37 37.46
C SER A 73 27.97 30.58 38.06
N ASP A 74 27.31 30.51 39.22
CA ASP A 74 27.74 29.98 40.52
C ASP A 74 26.59 29.47 41.42
N ALA A 75 26.99 28.75 42.47
CA ALA A 75 26.24 28.03 43.50
C ALA A 75 25.23 28.85 44.33
N ASP A 76 24.14 28.22 44.77
CA ASP A 76 23.93 27.67 46.14
C ASP A 76 22.42 27.49 46.42
N GLY A 77 22.02 26.41 47.09
CA GLY A 77 20.65 26.28 47.61
C GLY A 77 20.10 24.86 47.69
N ALA A 78 20.45 24.17 48.77
CA ALA A 78 19.89 22.89 49.16
C ALA A 78 18.35 22.91 49.27
N THR A 79 17.67 21.89 48.74
CA THR A 79 16.57 21.21 49.45
C THR A 79 16.43 19.77 48.92
N ALA A 80 16.50 18.80 49.82
CA ALA A 80 16.33 17.38 49.55
C ALA A 80 14.86 17.03 49.22
N PRO A 81 14.57 16.06 48.35
CA PRO A 81 13.24 15.44 48.24
C PRO A 81 13.05 14.36 49.33
N PRO A 82 11.85 14.22 49.92
CA PRO A 82 11.59 13.19 50.90
C PRO A 82 11.32 11.81 50.27
N GLU A 83 11.44 10.83 51.15
CA GLU A 83 11.52 9.38 50.96
C GLU A 83 10.27 8.74 50.32
N ARG A 84 10.53 7.65 49.57
CA ARG A 84 9.55 6.62 49.20
C ARG A 84 9.06 5.86 50.43
N PRO A 85 7.80 5.40 50.45
CA PRO A 85 7.44 4.19 51.16
C PRO A 85 7.27 3.01 50.20
N ASP A 86 7.92 1.90 50.57
CA ASP A 86 7.66 0.55 50.10
C ASP A 86 6.30 0.01 50.62
N GLY A 87 5.69 -0.90 49.86
CA GLY A 87 4.52 -1.70 50.27
C GLY A 87 4.23 -2.78 49.23
N THR A 88 4.99 -3.88 49.25
CA THR A 88 4.62 -5.21 49.79
C THR A 88 3.58 -6.00 48.98
N ALA A 89 3.99 -7.22 48.63
CA ALA A 89 3.31 -8.25 47.87
C ALA A 89 2.05 -8.85 48.53
N ALA A 90 1.18 -9.43 47.70
CA ALA A 90 0.38 -10.59 48.06
C ALA A 90 0.01 -11.45 46.83
N THR A 91 0.50 -12.69 46.88
CA THR A 91 0.02 -13.98 46.34
C THR A 91 -1.40 -14.11 45.76
N GLY A 92 -1.52 -14.90 44.68
CA GLY A 92 -2.78 -15.44 44.08
C GLY A 92 -3.55 -16.44 44.99
N PRO A 93 -4.59 -17.16 44.51
CA PRO A 93 -4.46 -18.15 43.42
C PRO A 93 -5.71 -18.43 42.52
N SER A 94 -5.50 -19.29 41.50
CA SER A 94 -6.38 -20.33 40.90
C SER A 94 -7.84 -20.11 40.49
N GLY A 95 -8.15 -20.63 39.28
CA GLY A 95 -9.47 -21.09 38.84
C GLY A 95 -9.52 -21.23 37.31
N ALA A 96 -8.99 -22.30 36.71
CA ALA A 96 -9.66 -23.58 36.43
C ALA A 96 -10.75 -23.50 35.34
N THR A 97 -10.50 -24.30 34.30
CA THR A 97 -11.29 -24.69 33.12
C THR A 97 -12.77 -24.95 33.37
N THR A 98 -13.62 -24.55 32.41
CA THR A 98 -14.82 -25.31 32.06
C THR A 98 -14.98 -25.33 30.55
N ASP A 99 -14.73 -26.51 29.99
CA ASP A 99 -15.28 -27.04 28.75
C ASP A 99 -16.79 -27.20 28.96
N ASP A 100 -17.63 -26.64 28.07
CA ASP A 100 -18.96 -27.19 27.76
C ASP A 100 -19.64 -26.45 26.60
N GLY A 101 -19.89 -27.20 25.52
CA GLY A 101 -21.11 -27.06 24.71
C GLY A 101 -21.19 -25.93 23.70
N LEU A 102 -20.70 -26.19 22.48
CA LEU A 102 -21.18 -25.51 21.27
C LEU A 102 -22.67 -25.84 21.03
N PRO A 103 -23.62 -24.88 21.08
CA PRO A 103 -24.78 -24.99 20.22
C PRO A 103 -24.31 -24.65 18.80
N ARG A 104 -24.55 -25.55 17.84
CA ARG A 104 -24.51 -25.22 16.42
C ARG A 104 -25.42 -24.00 16.22
N ARG A 105 -24.81 -22.84 16.00
CA ARG A 105 -25.51 -21.74 15.37
C ARG A 105 -25.66 -22.15 13.93
N ASP A 106 -26.90 -22.33 13.51
CA ASP A 106 -27.25 -22.30 12.10
C ASP A 106 -26.61 -21.03 11.51
N ASP A 107 -25.79 -21.24 10.49
CA ASP A 107 -25.01 -20.22 9.82
C ASP A 107 -25.97 -19.22 9.17
N PRO A 108 -25.98 -17.93 9.57
CA PRO A 108 -26.82 -16.92 8.94
C PRO A 108 -26.20 -16.36 7.64
N ASP A 109 -25.06 -16.89 7.17
CA ASP A 109 -24.37 -16.42 5.96
C ASP A 109 -25.06 -16.84 4.64
N ASP A 110 -26.28 -17.39 4.72
CA ASP A 110 -27.15 -17.67 3.57
C ASP A 110 -28.24 -16.59 3.41
N ASP A 111 -27.88 -15.33 3.66
CA ASP A 111 -28.67 -14.17 3.27
C ASP A 111 -28.36 -13.83 1.79
N PRO A 112 -29.30 -14.02 0.85
CA PRO A 112 -29.08 -13.75 -0.57
C PRO A 112 -28.91 -12.25 -0.88
N ASP A 113 -29.06 -11.36 0.10
CA ASP A 113 -28.99 -9.91 -0.04
C ASP A 113 -27.72 -9.25 0.56
N ASP A 114 -26.65 -10.01 0.87
CA ASP A 114 -25.36 -9.41 1.29
C ASP A 114 -24.60 -8.78 0.09
N PRO A 115 -24.42 -7.45 0.02
CA PRO A 115 -23.67 -6.77 -1.04
C PRO A 115 -22.15 -7.04 -1.02
N ARG A 116 -21.64 -7.88 -0.11
CA ARG A 116 -20.22 -8.23 0.01
C ARG A 116 -19.85 -9.60 -0.56
N ARG A 117 -20.78 -10.32 -1.18
CA ARG A 117 -20.46 -11.58 -1.87
C ARG A 117 -19.43 -11.32 -2.96
N THR A 118 -18.26 -11.93 -2.83
CA THR A 118 -17.27 -12.06 -3.89
C THR A 118 -17.85 -12.98 -4.96
N THR A 119 -18.52 -12.37 -5.94
CA THR A 119 -19.00 -13.07 -7.13
C THR A 119 -17.81 -13.35 -8.03
N VAL A 120 -17.57 -14.64 -8.28
CA VAL A 120 -16.76 -15.06 -9.43
C VAL A 120 -17.56 -14.66 -10.68
N PRO A 121 -16.97 -13.93 -11.63
CA PRO A 121 -17.62 -13.63 -12.91
C PRO A 121 -18.14 -14.91 -13.57
N GLY A 122 -19.31 -14.84 -14.22
CA GLY A 122 -19.96 -15.99 -14.85
C GLY A 122 -19.17 -16.57 -16.04
N ASP A 123 -19.70 -17.63 -16.68
CA ASP A 123 -19.09 -18.31 -17.85
C ASP A 123 -18.87 -17.39 -19.08
N GLY A 124 -19.43 -16.18 -19.07
CA GLY A 124 -19.23 -15.12 -20.08
C GLY A 124 -18.10 -14.14 -19.75
N VAL A 125 -17.21 -14.49 -18.83
CA VAL A 125 -16.11 -13.62 -18.40
C VAL A 125 -14.92 -13.64 -19.36
N VAL A 126 -14.46 -12.45 -19.75
CA VAL A 126 -13.15 -12.26 -20.37
C VAL A 126 -12.24 -11.55 -19.39
N THR A 127 -11.06 -12.11 -19.14
CA THR A 127 -10.08 -11.58 -18.20
C THR A 127 -8.77 -11.22 -18.91
N THR A 128 -8.15 -10.13 -18.48
CA THR A 128 -6.78 -9.75 -18.85
C THR A 128 -6.07 -9.15 -17.63
N SER A 129 -4.76 -8.99 -17.67
CA SER A 129 -3.98 -8.45 -16.55
C SER A 129 -2.78 -7.67 -17.03
N ILE A 130 -2.39 -6.66 -16.26
CA ILE A 130 -1.12 -5.97 -16.46
C ILE A 130 0.05 -6.82 -15.93
N PRO A 131 1.27 -6.67 -16.48
CA PRO A 131 2.45 -7.25 -15.86
C PRO A 131 2.70 -6.67 -14.46
N PRO A 132 3.51 -7.32 -13.62
CA PRO A 132 3.83 -6.82 -12.29
C PRO A 132 4.44 -5.42 -12.31
N VAL A 133 3.93 -4.56 -11.43
CA VAL A 133 4.47 -3.24 -11.09
C VAL A 133 5.22 -3.38 -9.76
N SER A 134 6.48 -2.93 -9.73
CA SER A 134 7.32 -2.98 -8.53
C SER A 134 7.39 -1.62 -7.85
N VAL A 135 7.22 -1.62 -6.54
CA VAL A 135 7.38 -0.49 -5.64
C VAL A 135 8.49 -0.86 -4.65
N ALA A 136 9.59 -0.13 -4.68
CA ALA A 136 10.76 -0.34 -3.83
C ALA A 136 11.46 0.99 -3.59
N ASP A 137 12.36 1.06 -2.60
CA ASP A 137 13.08 2.28 -2.21
C ASP A 137 12.12 3.45 -1.89
N VAL A 138 10.98 3.14 -1.25
CA VAL A 138 9.94 4.14 -0.91
C VAL A 138 10.15 4.72 0.48
N GLU A 139 10.05 6.05 0.58
CA GLU A 139 10.06 6.77 1.85
C GLU A 139 8.64 7.01 2.37
N PRO A 140 8.43 7.16 3.69
CA PRO A 140 7.13 7.56 4.23
C PRO A 140 6.64 8.87 3.59
N GLY A 141 5.44 8.82 2.99
CA GLY A 141 4.85 9.91 2.22
C GLY A 141 4.97 9.77 0.71
N ASP A 142 5.76 8.82 0.21
CA ASP A 142 5.82 8.51 -1.21
C ASP A 142 4.54 7.82 -1.69
N GLY A 143 4.26 7.96 -2.99
CA GLY A 143 3.10 7.37 -3.61
C GLY A 143 3.19 7.37 -5.11
N GLY A 144 2.12 6.91 -5.74
CA GLY A 144 1.99 6.93 -7.18
C GLY A 144 0.64 6.44 -7.63
N THR A 145 0.41 6.54 -8.93
CA THR A 145 -0.83 6.18 -9.57
C THR A 145 -0.56 5.23 -10.73
N VAL A 146 -1.38 4.18 -10.85
CA VAL A 146 -1.45 3.33 -12.02
C VAL A 146 -2.79 3.59 -12.70
N ASP A 147 -2.74 4.15 -13.90
CA ASP A 147 -3.92 4.39 -14.73
C ASP A 147 -4.10 3.23 -15.70
N LEU A 148 -5.28 2.61 -15.69
CA LEU A 148 -5.66 1.53 -16.59
C LEU A 148 -6.67 2.07 -17.61
N SER A 149 -6.36 1.91 -18.89
CA SER A 149 -7.26 2.19 -20.00
C SER A 149 -7.78 0.87 -20.57
N LEU A 150 -9.04 0.56 -20.26
CA LEU A 150 -9.71 -0.66 -20.68
C LEU A 150 -10.48 -0.39 -21.97
N ALA A 151 -10.14 -1.10 -23.06
CA ALA A 151 -10.93 -1.08 -24.28
C ALA A 151 -11.88 -2.27 -24.29
N LEU A 152 -13.18 -1.98 -24.22
CA LEU A 152 -14.27 -2.95 -24.26
C LEU A 152 -14.94 -2.90 -25.63
N SER A 153 -15.07 -4.04 -26.30
CA SER A 153 -15.81 -4.15 -27.57
C SER A 153 -16.78 -5.34 -27.56
N GLY A 154 -17.77 -5.30 -28.46
CA GLY A 154 -18.83 -6.32 -28.53
C GLY A 154 -20.05 -5.95 -27.69
N ALA A 155 -20.39 -6.79 -26.71
CA ALA A 155 -21.56 -6.59 -25.83
C ALA A 155 -21.26 -5.68 -24.62
N PRO A 156 -22.27 -5.00 -24.05
CA PRO A 156 -22.14 -4.36 -22.74
C PRO A 156 -21.76 -5.37 -21.66
N ALA A 157 -20.95 -4.93 -20.68
CA ALA A 157 -20.44 -5.80 -19.62
C ALA A 157 -20.32 -5.05 -18.30
N ARG A 158 -20.34 -5.77 -17.17
CA ARG A 158 -19.87 -5.24 -15.89
C ARG A 158 -18.36 -5.43 -15.78
N LEU A 159 -17.66 -4.41 -15.30
CA LEU A 159 -16.21 -4.46 -15.13
C LEU A 159 -15.85 -4.85 -13.70
N TRP A 160 -14.78 -5.62 -13.58
CA TRP A 160 -14.25 -6.10 -12.32
C TRP A 160 -12.73 -5.99 -12.30
N VAL A 161 -12.16 -5.97 -11.09
CA VAL A 161 -10.72 -5.92 -10.87
C VAL A 161 -10.29 -6.87 -9.76
N ARG A 162 -9.05 -7.32 -9.81
CA ARG A 162 -8.37 -8.05 -8.74
C ARG A 162 -6.94 -7.54 -8.65
N GLY A 163 -6.42 -7.42 -7.44
CA GLY A 163 -5.00 -7.19 -7.21
C GLY A 163 -4.36 -8.47 -6.67
N ASP A 164 -3.17 -8.77 -7.15
CA ASP A 164 -2.37 -9.90 -6.70
C ASP A 164 -0.96 -9.40 -6.35
N VAL A 165 -0.48 -9.68 -5.14
CA VAL A 165 0.93 -9.47 -4.75
C VAL A 165 1.75 -10.63 -5.30
N THR A 166 2.73 -10.29 -6.12
CA THR A 166 3.53 -11.25 -6.89
C THR A 166 4.93 -11.46 -6.32
N ALA A 167 5.45 -10.51 -5.56
CA ALA A 167 6.72 -10.62 -4.84
C ALA A 167 6.73 -9.68 -3.62
N VAL A 168 7.43 -10.13 -2.58
CA VAL A 168 7.74 -9.36 -1.36
C VAL A 168 9.24 -9.52 -1.10
N ASP A 169 9.97 -8.42 -1.23
CA ASP A 169 11.42 -8.36 -1.18
C ASP A 169 11.85 -7.59 0.07
N GLU A 170 12.77 -8.14 0.85
CA GLU A 170 13.31 -7.51 2.06
C GLU A 170 14.33 -6.39 1.73
N GLY A 171 15.04 -6.50 0.61
CA GLY A 171 16.09 -5.55 0.19
C GLY A 171 17.31 -5.41 1.13
N GLY A 172 17.26 -5.96 2.34
CA GLY A 172 18.29 -5.90 3.37
C GLY A 172 17.66 -5.55 4.72
N THR A 173 18.49 -5.26 5.71
CA THR A 173 17.98 -4.74 6.99
C THR A 173 18.96 -3.71 7.51
N THR A 174 18.54 -2.47 7.66
CA THR A 174 19.29 -1.33 8.18
C THR A 174 19.33 -1.34 9.71
N GLU A 175 20.16 -0.48 10.32
CA GLU A 175 20.17 -0.33 11.78
C GLU A 175 18.84 0.21 12.31
N ALA A 176 18.19 1.09 11.53
CA ALA A 176 16.89 1.66 11.86
C ALA A 176 15.79 0.59 11.87
N GLU A 177 15.77 -0.28 10.86
CA GLU A 177 14.86 -1.44 10.76
C GLU A 177 15.02 -2.40 11.93
N ARG A 178 16.26 -2.84 12.21
CA ARG A 178 16.55 -3.71 13.36
C ARG A 178 16.12 -3.08 14.69
N SER A 179 16.31 -1.77 14.83
CA SER A 179 15.92 -1.03 16.03
C SER A 179 14.39 -0.91 16.16
N ALA A 180 13.68 -0.93 15.02
CA ALA A 180 12.23 -0.94 14.96
C ALA A 180 11.63 -2.35 15.12
N GLY A 181 12.46 -3.40 15.16
CA GLY A 181 12.07 -4.77 15.46
C GLY A 181 12.04 -5.71 14.25
N ASP A 182 12.56 -5.26 13.11
CA ASP A 182 12.68 -6.09 11.91
C ASP A 182 13.74 -7.20 12.10
N GLY A 183 13.36 -8.40 11.68
CA GLY A 183 14.12 -9.64 11.78
C GLY A 183 14.89 -10.06 10.51
N GLY A 184 14.77 -9.36 9.38
CA GLY A 184 15.41 -9.76 8.13
C GLY A 184 14.63 -10.80 7.34
N GLY A 185 13.31 -10.69 7.35
CA GLY A 185 12.37 -11.72 6.93
C GLY A 185 12.05 -11.68 5.43
N ALA A 186 10.77 -11.85 5.14
CA ALA A 186 10.21 -11.47 3.86
C ALA A 186 9.67 -10.05 4.04
N GLY A 187 9.86 -9.19 3.05
CA GLY A 187 9.45 -7.78 3.16
C GLY A 187 7.98 -7.63 3.58
N GLU A 188 7.71 -6.61 4.38
CA GLU A 188 6.40 -6.32 4.95
C GLU A 188 5.75 -5.08 4.33
N LEU A 189 6.38 -4.44 3.33
CA LEU A 189 5.87 -3.22 2.70
C LEU A 189 4.40 -3.30 2.23
N GLN A 190 3.94 -4.45 1.73
CA GLN A 190 2.55 -4.68 1.31
C GLN A 190 1.51 -4.44 2.43
N GLU A 191 1.92 -4.60 3.69
CA GLU A 191 1.06 -4.40 4.86
C GLU A 191 0.83 -2.91 5.16
N TYR A 192 1.73 -2.06 4.69
CA TYR A 192 1.73 -0.62 5.00
C TYR A 192 1.34 0.26 3.81
N VAL A 193 1.61 -0.17 2.58
CA VAL A 193 1.16 0.54 1.38
C VAL A 193 -0.38 0.57 1.37
N ARG A 194 -0.92 1.79 1.41
CA ARG A 194 -2.34 2.06 1.24
C ARG A 194 -2.66 2.12 -0.23
N VAL A 195 -3.81 1.53 -0.59
CA VAL A 195 -4.27 1.51 -1.95
C VAL A 195 -5.72 1.96 -2.02
N ARG A 196 -6.04 2.72 -3.05
CA ARG A 196 -7.42 3.08 -3.43
C ARG A 196 -7.61 2.80 -4.90
N LEU A 197 -8.70 2.12 -5.22
CA LEU A 197 -9.04 1.70 -6.56
C LEU A 197 -10.46 2.14 -6.91
N TRP A 198 -10.62 2.85 -8.01
CA TRP A 198 -11.93 3.32 -8.48
C TRP A 198 -12.04 3.35 -10.00
N TYR A 199 -13.30 3.32 -10.46
CA TYR A 199 -13.66 3.58 -11.84
C TYR A 199 -13.79 5.10 -12.05
N ASP A 200 -12.91 5.65 -12.90
CA ASP A 200 -12.86 7.07 -13.26
C ASP A 200 -13.86 7.29 -14.42
N ALA A 201 -15.05 7.77 -14.05
CA ALA A 201 -16.21 7.75 -14.94
C ALA A 201 -16.24 8.93 -15.91
N ASP A 202 -15.65 10.06 -15.53
CA ASP A 202 -15.57 11.27 -16.36
C ASP A 202 -14.22 11.42 -17.08
N ALA A 203 -13.24 10.56 -16.75
CA ALA A 203 -11.91 10.49 -17.35
C ALA A 203 -11.21 11.86 -17.29
N ASP A 204 -11.41 12.60 -16.21
CA ASP A 204 -10.90 13.97 -16.09
C ASP A 204 -9.40 14.04 -15.79
N GLY A 205 -8.82 12.93 -15.30
CA GLY A 205 -7.40 12.80 -15.02
C GLY A 205 -6.94 13.52 -13.75
N ASP A 206 -7.85 13.88 -12.84
CA ASP A 206 -7.53 14.71 -11.67
C ASP A 206 -6.89 13.94 -10.49
N GLY A 207 -6.88 12.60 -10.56
CA GLY A 207 -6.31 11.73 -9.54
C GLY A 207 -7.13 11.65 -8.25
N ALA A 208 -8.34 12.18 -8.23
CA ALA A 208 -9.25 12.20 -7.09
C ALA A 208 -10.50 11.37 -7.35
N VAL A 209 -11.26 11.14 -6.28
CA VAL A 209 -12.60 10.53 -6.38
C VAL A 209 -13.64 11.65 -6.45
N GLY A 210 -14.21 11.85 -7.62
CA GLY A 210 -15.23 12.84 -7.96
C GLY A 210 -16.67 12.40 -7.69
N GLY A 211 -17.60 13.31 -7.96
CA GLY A 211 -19.03 13.05 -7.80
C GLY A 211 -19.58 12.14 -8.91
N GLY A 212 -19.86 10.88 -8.58
CA GLY A 212 -20.36 9.88 -9.54
C GLY A 212 -19.38 8.74 -9.82
N GLU A 213 -18.19 8.78 -9.21
CA GLU A 213 -17.19 7.72 -9.29
C GLU A 213 -17.38 6.68 -8.18
N SER A 214 -17.15 5.42 -8.53
CA SER A 214 -17.36 4.28 -7.64
C SER A 214 -16.01 3.74 -7.17
N VAL A 215 -15.76 3.80 -5.85
CA VAL A 215 -14.60 3.17 -5.22
C VAL A 215 -14.86 1.68 -5.06
N GLY A 216 -14.09 0.86 -5.78
CA GLY A 216 -14.16 -0.60 -5.67
C GLY A 216 -13.43 -1.10 -4.43
N TYR A 217 -12.29 -0.50 -4.11
CA TYR A 217 -11.48 -0.92 -2.95
C TYR A 217 -10.70 0.24 -2.32
N GLU A 218 -10.61 0.21 -0.99
CA GLU A 218 -9.72 1.06 -0.21
C GLU A 218 -9.19 0.27 0.99
N GLY A 219 -7.88 0.22 1.17
CA GLY A 219 -7.25 -0.62 2.18
C GLY A 219 -5.74 -0.70 2.04
N THR A 220 -5.15 -1.82 2.48
CA THR A 220 -3.72 -2.11 2.27
C THR A 220 -3.55 -2.95 1.01
N LEU A 221 -2.37 -2.93 0.40
CA LEU A 221 -2.07 -3.79 -0.74
C LEU A 221 -2.20 -5.29 -0.37
N ALA A 222 -1.72 -5.69 0.80
CA ALA A 222 -1.93 -7.04 1.35
C ALA A 222 -3.42 -7.37 1.51
N GLY A 223 -4.23 -6.40 1.94
CA GLY A 223 -5.66 -6.58 2.09
C GLY A 223 -6.41 -6.69 0.76
N LEU A 224 -5.85 -6.17 -0.34
CA LEU A 224 -6.40 -6.35 -1.69
C LEU A 224 -6.08 -7.76 -2.21
N ASP A 225 -4.83 -8.20 -2.04
CA ASP A 225 -4.36 -9.55 -2.41
C ASP A 225 -5.09 -10.66 -1.65
N ALA A 226 -5.34 -10.46 -0.36
CA ALA A 226 -6.03 -11.42 0.48
C ALA A 226 -7.53 -11.56 0.15
N ARG A 227 -8.09 -10.77 -0.78
CA ARG A 227 -9.50 -10.91 -1.16
C ARG A 227 -9.67 -12.15 -2.04
N ASP A 228 -10.52 -13.05 -1.57
CA ASP A 228 -10.97 -14.19 -2.37
C ASP A 228 -11.92 -13.71 -3.49
N GLY A 229 -11.37 -13.27 -4.62
CA GLY A 229 -12.14 -13.04 -5.85
C GLY A 229 -12.03 -11.63 -6.43
N TRP A 230 -13.07 -11.24 -7.17
CA TRP A 230 -13.11 -10.01 -7.95
C TRP A 230 -13.85 -8.90 -7.21
N VAL A 231 -13.39 -7.67 -7.38
CA VAL A 231 -14.00 -6.45 -6.87
C VAL A 231 -14.74 -5.77 -8.03
N ALA A 232 -16.02 -5.45 -7.84
CA ALA A 232 -16.80 -4.73 -8.85
C ALA A 232 -16.24 -3.31 -9.05
N LEU A 233 -15.95 -2.95 -10.29
CA LEU A 233 -15.58 -1.58 -10.68
C LEU A 233 -16.82 -0.75 -11.00
N THR A 234 -17.82 -1.39 -11.62
CA THR A 234 -19.05 -0.73 -12.07
C THR A 234 -20.27 -1.40 -11.44
N GLU A 235 -21.20 -0.60 -10.93
CA GLU A 235 -22.47 -1.13 -10.39
C GLU A 235 -23.39 -1.62 -11.52
N ALA A 236 -23.38 -0.91 -12.65
CA ALA A 236 -24.15 -1.22 -13.84
C ALA A 236 -23.26 -1.76 -14.97
N CYS A 237 -23.91 -2.36 -15.97
CA CYS A 237 -23.28 -2.67 -17.23
C CYS A 237 -22.85 -1.39 -17.94
N VAL A 238 -21.64 -1.41 -18.48
CA VAL A 238 -21.11 -0.33 -19.31
C VAL A 238 -21.17 -0.73 -20.78
N SER A 239 -21.48 0.25 -21.63
CA SER A 239 -21.47 0.07 -23.08
C SER A 239 -20.04 -0.12 -23.60
N PRO A 240 -19.85 -0.77 -24.76
CA PRO A 240 -18.56 -0.80 -25.45
C PRO A 240 -17.92 0.60 -25.58
N GLY A 241 -16.61 0.68 -25.38
CA GLY A 241 -15.87 1.94 -25.36
C GLY A 241 -14.56 1.84 -24.58
N THR A 242 -13.96 3.00 -24.32
CA THR A 242 -12.79 3.13 -23.45
C THR A 242 -13.25 3.49 -22.04
N HIS A 243 -12.70 2.78 -21.06
CA HIS A 243 -13.03 2.87 -19.65
C HIS A 243 -11.76 3.08 -18.84
N THR A 244 -11.77 4.06 -17.94
CA THR A 244 -10.61 4.39 -17.11
C THR A 244 -10.79 3.83 -15.71
N VAL A 245 -9.77 3.12 -15.22
CA VAL A 245 -9.70 2.66 -13.83
C VAL A 245 -8.41 3.21 -13.26
N ARG A 246 -8.49 3.82 -12.08
CA ARG A 246 -7.33 4.38 -11.39
C ARG A 246 -7.02 3.58 -10.14
N PHE A 247 -5.75 3.27 -9.98
CA PHE A 247 -5.19 2.61 -8.80
C PHE A 247 -4.16 3.55 -8.18
N ARG A 248 -4.50 4.12 -7.04
CA ARG A 248 -3.61 4.95 -6.24
C ARG A 248 -2.93 4.10 -5.19
N TRP A 249 -1.63 4.27 -5.02
CA TRP A 249 -0.90 3.75 -3.87
C TRP A 249 -0.14 4.87 -3.15
N ASP A 250 -0.04 4.75 -1.84
CA ASP A 250 0.76 5.64 -0.99
C ASP A 250 1.32 4.88 0.21
N LEU A 251 2.54 5.22 0.62
CA LEU A 251 3.09 4.82 1.90
C LEU A 251 2.78 5.95 2.90
N PRO A 252 1.99 5.70 3.96
CA PRO A 252 1.66 6.75 4.92
C PRO A 252 2.91 7.41 5.53
N PRO A 253 2.87 8.72 5.83
CA PRO A 253 4.02 9.44 6.38
C PRO A 253 4.41 8.99 7.80
N ASP A 254 3.54 8.24 8.47
CA ASP A 254 3.77 7.58 9.76
C ASP A 254 4.11 6.09 9.63
N ALA A 255 4.41 5.62 8.42
CA ALA A 255 4.87 4.25 8.20
C ALA A 255 6.11 3.95 9.06
N PRO A 256 6.16 2.76 9.68
CA PRO A 256 7.25 2.41 10.57
C PRO A 256 8.54 2.19 9.79
N ASN A 257 9.65 2.39 10.48
CA ASN A 257 10.98 2.17 9.92
C ASN A 257 11.26 0.72 9.50
N VAL A 258 10.38 -0.25 9.78
CA VAL A 258 10.61 -1.66 9.45
C VAL A 258 10.57 -1.98 7.95
N VAL A 259 10.06 -1.08 7.11
CA VAL A 259 9.86 -1.34 5.67
C VAL A 259 10.73 -0.49 4.74
N GLN A 260 11.82 0.11 5.24
CA GLN A 260 12.57 1.12 4.48
C GLN A 260 13.34 0.54 3.28
N THR A 261 13.87 -0.67 3.40
CA THR A 261 14.57 -1.36 2.31
C THR A 261 13.69 -2.33 1.54
N ASP A 262 12.45 -2.53 2.00
CA ASP A 262 11.53 -3.47 1.40
C ASP A 262 11.09 -3.04 0.00
N GLY A 263 10.70 -4.04 -0.78
CA GLY A 263 10.02 -3.90 -2.05
C GLY A 263 8.80 -4.81 -2.12
N VAL A 264 7.79 -4.37 -2.86
CA VAL A 264 6.62 -5.18 -3.20
C VAL A 264 6.36 -5.08 -4.69
N SER A 265 6.03 -6.20 -5.32
CA SER A 265 5.55 -6.23 -6.70
C SER A 265 4.12 -6.73 -6.75
N PHE A 266 3.24 -6.07 -7.49
CA PHE A 266 1.84 -6.46 -7.64
C PHE A 266 1.38 -6.41 -9.10
N SER A 267 0.40 -7.22 -9.46
CA SER A 267 -0.29 -7.16 -10.75
C SER A 267 -1.78 -6.86 -10.56
N LEU A 268 -2.40 -6.19 -11.52
CA LEU A 268 -3.83 -5.95 -11.55
C LEU A 268 -4.47 -6.77 -12.68
N GLY A 269 -5.37 -7.66 -12.30
CA GLY A 269 -6.26 -8.37 -13.22
C GLY A 269 -7.55 -7.58 -13.39
N VAL A 270 -8.09 -7.55 -14.61
CA VAL A 270 -9.40 -6.95 -14.94
C VAL A 270 -10.26 -7.97 -15.67
N ALA A 271 -11.57 -7.88 -15.47
CA ALA A 271 -12.53 -8.77 -16.11
C ALA A 271 -13.76 -8.01 -16.60
N ALA A 272 -14.33 -8.48 -17.72
CA ALA A 272 -15.61 -8.05 -18.25
C ALA A 272 -16.58 -9.23 -18.21
N ASP A 273 -17.74 -9.05 -17.58
CA ASP A 273 -18.79 -10.06 -17.46
C ASP A 273 -20.09 -9.57 -18.12
N THR A 274 -20.58 -10.32 -19.11
CA THR A 274 -21.81 -10.02 -19.87
C THR A 274 -23.05 -10.71 -19.31
N SER A 275 -22.91 -11.62 -18.35
CA SER A 275 -23.99 -12.52 -17.90
C SER A 275 -25.20 -11.78 -17.32
N GLU A 276 -24.99 -10.62 -16.70
CA GLU A 276 -26.04 -9.74 -16.17
C GLU A 276 -26.41 -8.57 -17.09
N CYS A 277 -25.83 -8.52 -18.30
CA CYS A 277 -25.92 -7.40 -19.22
C CYS A 277 -26.70 -7.71 -20.52
N ALA A 278 -27.32 -8.89 -20.58
CA ALA A 278 -28.11 -9.38 -21.71
C ALA A 278 -29.57 -8.93 -21.69
#